data_AF-A0A928RTU0-F1
#
_entry.id   AF-A0A928RTU0-F1
#
_cell.length_a   1.000
_cell.length_b   1.000
_cell.length_c   1.000
_cell.angle_alpha   90.00
_cell.angle_beta   90.00
_cell.angle_gamma   90.00
#
_symmetry.space_group_name_H-M   'P 1'
#
loop_
_entity.id
_entity.type
_entity.pdbx_description
1 polymer ?
#
loop_
_entity_poly.entity_id
_entity_poly.type
_entity_poly.pdbx_seq_one_letter_code
_entity_poly.pdbx_strand_id
1 'polypeptide(L)' 'MSKNMLTTKEATLISDLLTMEESACKKARLYSRILTDKQLANEFSKIADNHERRFNALYELL' A
#
# COMPACT_ATOMS: atom_id res chain seq x y z
N MET A 1 18.39 -11.40 -1.31
CA MET A 1 17.87 -10.65 -2.46
C MET A 1 17.22 -11.65 -3.40
N SER A 2 15.90 -11.65 -3.49
CA SER A 2 15.22 -12.60 -4.39
C SER A 2 15.50 -12.16 -5.82
N LYS A 3 16.11 -13.04 -6.62
CA LYS A 3 16.24 -12.86 -8.08
C LYS A 3 14.91 -13.30 -8.68
N ASN A 4 13.86 -12.50 -8.52
CA ASN A 4 12.64 -12.75 -9.26
C ASN A 4 12.89 -12.34 -10.71
N MET A 5 13.12 -13.33 -11.59
CA MET A 5 13.07 -13.09 -13.03
C MET A 5 11.61 -12.90 -13.43
N LEU A 6 11.10 -11.68 -13.22
CA LEU A 6 9.77 -11.30 -13.65
C LEU A 6 9.75 -11.15 -15.18
N THR A 7 8.71 -11.67 -15.81
CA THR A 7 8.38 -11.25 -17.17
C THR A 7 7.98 -9.78 -17.18
N THR A 8 8.11 -9.11 -18.33
CA THR A 8 7.68 -7.70 -18.47
C THR A 8 6.23 -7.50 -18.03
N LYS A 9 5.35 -8.46 -18.34
CA LYS A 9 3.94 -8.40 -17.95
C LYS A 9 3.76 -8.45 -16.43
N GLU A 10 4.48 -9.33 -15.74
CA GLU A 10 4.42 -9.43 -14.28
C GLU A 10 5.00 -8.19 -13.60
N ALA A 11 6.12 -7.65 -14.12
CA ALA A 11 6.69 -6.41 -13.62
C ALA A 11 5.73 -5.21 -13.80
N THR A 12 5.04 -5.11 -14.94
CA THR A 12 4.00 -4.09 -15.14
C THR A 12 2.85 -4.26 -14.16
N LEU A 13 2.34 -5.48 -13.96
CA LEU A 13 1.27 -5.74 -12.99
C LEU A 13 1.67 -5.37 -11.57
N ILE A 14 2.90 -5.69 -11.15
CA ILE A 14 3.40 -5.31 -9.82
C ILE A 14 3.54 -3.79 -9.70
N SER A 15 4.01 -3.10 -10.75
CA SER A 15 4.08 -1.64 -10.78
C SER A 15 2.71 -0.98 -10.66
N ASP A 16 1.68 -1.53 -11.32
CA ASP A 16 0.31 -1.04 -11.22
C ASP A 16 -0.24 -1.25 -9.79
N LEU A 17 0.00 -2.43 -9.20
CA LEU A 17 -0.39 -2.72 -7.82
C LEU A 17 0.30 -1.79 -6.81
N LEU A 18 1.60 -1.51 -6.98
CA LEU A 18 2.33 -0.57 -6.14
C LEU A 18 1.70 0.83 -6.19
N THR A 19 1.34 1.30 -7.39
CA THR A 19 0.66 2.60 -7.57
C THR A 19 -0.70 2.62 -6.85
N MET A 20 -1.45 1.52 -6.92
CA MET A 20 -2.73 1.39 -6.22
C MET A 20 -2.56 1.38 -4.70
N GLU A 21 -1.61 0.61 -4.17
CA GLU A 21 -1.32 0.53 -2.73
C GLU A 21 -0.85 1.88 -2.18
N GLU A 22 0.00 2.60 -2.92
CA GLU A 22 0.45 3.94 -2.52
C GLU A 22 -0.73 4.93 -2.44
N SER A 23 -1.59 4.94 -3.47
CA SER A 23 -2.76 5.82 -3.52
C SER A 23 -3.73 5.54 -2.37
N ALA A 24 -4.01 4.25 -2.10
CA ALA A 24 -4.88 3.85 -1.02
C ALA A 24 -4.28 4.14 0.36
N CYS A 25 -2.98 3.90 0.56
CA CYS A 25 -2.26 4.25 1.78
C CYS A 25 -2.38 5.74 2.10
N LYS A 26 -2.08 6.61 1.12
CA LYS A 26 -2.16 8.08 1.29
C LYS A 26 -3.58 8.52 1.68
N LYS A 27 -4.61 7.98 1.04
CA LYS A 27 -6.01 8.29 1.38
C LYS A 27 -6.38 7.81 2.78
N ALA A 28 -6.03 6.59 3.15
CA ALA A 28 -6.27 6.06 4.50
C ALA A 28 -5.54 6.89 5.57
N ARG A 29 -4.28 7.28 5.31
CA ARG A 29 -3.48 8.12 6.21
C ARG A 29 -4.02 9.55 6.31
N LEU A 30 -4.66 10.08 5.26
CA LEU A 30 -5.39 11.33 5.33
C LEU A 30 -6.62 11.19 6.23
N TYR A 31 -7.45 10.16 6.01
CA TYR A 31 -8.67 9.94 6.81
C TYR A 31 -8.36 9.68 8.28
N SER A 32 -7.28 8.99 8.60
CA SER A 32 -6.84 8.81 9.99
C SER A 32 -6.49 10.12 10.71
N ARG A 33 -6.26 11.22 9.97
CA ARG A 33 -5.89 12.54 10.52
C ARG A 33 -7.05 13.52 10.55
N ILE A 34 -7.98 13.45 9.60
CA ILE A 34 -9.05 14.45 9.44
C ILE A 34 -10.38 14.04 10.07
N LEU A 35 -10.58 12.74 10.32
CA LEU A 35 -11.82 12.26 10.94
C LEU A 35 -11.88 12.63 12.42
N THR A 36 -13.04 13.11 12.84
CA THR A 36 -13.33 13.50 14.22
C THR A 36 -13.68 12.30 15.11
N ASP A 37 -14.28 11.26 14.52
CA ASP A 37 -14.51 9.99 15.18
C ASP A 37 -13.16 9.29 15.42
N LYS A 38 -12.79 9.17 16.69
CA LYS A 38 -11.51 8.59 17.12
C LYS A 38 -11.39 7.10 16.78
N GLN A 39 -12.50 6.35 16.85
CA GLN A 39 -12.47 4.93 16.55
C GLN A 39 -12.26 4.74 15.05
N LEU A 40 -13.00 5.49 14.23
CA LEU A 40 -12.87 5.42 12.78
C LEU A 40 -11.50 5.91 12.30
N ALA A 41 -10.98 7.00 12.88
CA ALA A 41 -9.63 7.49 12.60
C ALA A 41 -8.56 6.44 12.91
N ASN A 42 -8.70 5.71 14.03
CA ASN A 42 -7.79 4.64 14.39
C ASN A 42 -7.88 3.44 13.43
N GLU A 43 -9.08 3.05 12.98
CA GLU A 43 -9.23 2.02 11.96
C GLU A 43 -8.56 2.42 10.65
N PHE A 44 -8.72 3.68 10.21
CA PHE A 44 -8.00 4.18 9.04
C PHE A 44 -6.47 4.20 9.22
N SER A 45 -5.98 4.43 10.44
CA SER A 45 -4.55 4.31 10.73
C SER A 45 -4.05 2.88 10.49
N LYS A 46 -4.78 1.87 11.00
CA LYS A 46 -4.45 0.45 10.78
C LYS A 46 -4.53 0.07 9.31
N ILE A 47 -5.54 0.57 8.60
CA ILE A 47 -5.70 0.34 7.16
C ILE A 47 -4.49 0.91 6.41
N ALA A 48 -4.06 2.14 6.71
CA ALA A 48 -2.88 2.74 6.10
C ALA A 48 -1.61 1.91 6.35
N ASP A 49 -1.39 1.45 7.58
CA ASP A 49 -0.24 0.60 7.93
C ASP A 49 -0.26 -0.74 7.16
N ASN A 50 -1.45 -1.30 6.91
CA ASN A 50 -1.58 -2.52 6.12
C ASN A 50 -1.29 -2.28 4.63
N HIS A 51 -1.73 -1.15 4.06
CA HIS A 51 -1.35 -0.77 2.69
C HIS A 51 0.17 -0.59 2.57
N GLU A 52 0.80 0.07 3.55
CA GLU A 52 2.26 0.24 3.59
C GLU A 52 3.01 -1.10 3.65
N ARG A 53 2.56 -2.05 4.48
CA ARG A 53 3.14 -3.41 4.52
C ARG A 53 3.00 -4.13 3.18
N ARG A 54 1.84 -4.05 2.53
CA ARG A 54 1.63 -4.68 1.21
C ARG A 54 2.47 -4.02 0.13
N PHE A 55 2.58 -2.69 0.14
CA PHE A 55 3.47 -1.97 -0.77
C PHE A 55 4.92 -2.46 -0.62
N ASN A 56 5.44 -2.53 0.62
CA ASN A 56 6.80 -2.99 0.86
C ASN A 56 7.01 -4.43 0.39
N ALA A 57 6.04 -5.32 0.66
CA ALA A 57 6.10 -6.70 0.19
C ALA A 57 6.09 -6.79 -1.34
N LEU A 58 5.28 -5.99 -2.04
CA LEU A 58 5.27 -5.92 -3.50
C LEU A 58 6.57 -5.34 -4.06
N TYR A 59 7.15 -4.34 -3.37
CA TYR A 59 8.39 -3.71 -3.77
C TYR A 59 9.58 -4.67 -3.65
N GLU A 60 9.57 -5.55 -2.65
CA GLU A 60 10.57 -6.63 -2.50
C GLU A 60 10.51 -7.70 -3.60
N LEU A 61 9.40 -7.76 -4.36
CA LEU A 61 9.25 -8.69 -5.49
C LEU A 61 9.85 -8.14 -6.80
N LEU A 62 10.06 -6.82 -6.91
CA LEU A 62 10.74 -6.15 -8.02
C LEU A 62 12.27 -6.21 -7.87
#